data_AF-A0A2P2MM42-F1
#
_entry.id   AF-A0A2P2MM42-F1
#
_cell.length_a   1.000
_cell.length_b   1.000
_cell.length_c   1.000
_cell.angle_alpha   90.00
_cell.angle_beta   90.00
_cell.angle_gamma   90.00
#
_symmetry.space_group_name_H-M   'P 1'
#
loop_
_entity.id
_entity.type
_entity.pdbx_description
1 polymer ?
#
loop_
_entity_poly.entity_id
_entity_poly.type
_entity_poly.pdbx_seq_one_letter_code
_entity_poly.pdbx_strand_id
1 'polypeptide(L)'
;MSEAAAEESDWKEHVLEVKEREIAQKANLWRNWPLMSTIIVYCIFSLQEIAYSETFSLWAISDKKFGGLSFSSQDVGEVLAISGFGLLVFQLLFYQPIERFLGPIVVTRFSAAISIPLLSTYPYIAMLSGITLHLAINFASILRNTLSVSIVTGLFILQNNAVPQSHRAAANGISLSAMSVFKAFGPAGGGALFSWAQKRQVAAFLPGDQLVFFVLNAIQFIGLLLTFKPFLAQPHVNVA
;
A
#
# COMPACT_ATOMS: atom_id res chain seq x y z
N MET A 1 43.70 -21.22 34.38
CA MET A 1 42.24 -21.28 34.66
C MET A 1 41.41 -20.29 33.83
N SER A 2 41.99 -19.29 33.16
CA SER A 2 41.23 -18.32 32.34
C SER A 2 40.95 -18.76 30.91
N GLU A 3 41.82 -19.57 30.31
CA GLU A 3 41.77 -19.90 28.88
C GLU A 3 40.72 -20.98 28.56
N ALA A 4 40.66 -22.05 29.37
CA ALA A 4 39.63 -23.09 29.25
C ALA A 4 38.21 -22.56 29.51
N ALA A 5 38.05 -21.55 30.38
CA ALA A 5 36.77 -20.92 30.63
C ALA A 5 36.32 -20.01 29.46
N ALA A 6 37.27 -19.41 28.74
CA ALA A 6 37.01 -18.62 27.54
C ALA A 6 36.63 -19.53 26.36
N GLU A 7 37.33 -20.64 26.16
CA GLU A 7 36.99 -21.64 25.14
C GLU A 7 35.62 -22.29 25.40
N GLU A 8 35.29 -22.58 26.66
CA GLU A 8 33.98 -23.15 27.01
C GLU A 8 32.83 -22.14 26.81
N SER A 9 33.10 -20.85 27.00
CA SER A 9 32.16 -19.76 26.71
C SER A 9 31.90 -19.64 25.20
N ASP A 10 32.97 -19.59 24.41
CA ASP A 10 32.92 -19.48 22.93
C ASP A 10 32.19 -20.68 22.31
N TRP A 11 32.45 -21.89 22.80
CA TRP A 11 31.72 -23.09 22.37
C TRP A 11 30.23 -23.04 22.72
N LYS A 12 29.85 -22.55 23.91
CA LYS A 12 28.44 -22.43 24.30
C LYS A 12 27.72 -21.39 23.44
N GLU A 13 28.38 -20.29 23.13
CA GLU A 13 27.86 -19.21 22.27
C GLU A 13 27.68 -19.69 20.83
N HIS A 14 28.67 -20.41 20.29
CA HIS A 14 28.58 -21.04 18.96
C HIS A 14 27.47 -22.10 18.89
N VAL A 15 27.32 -22.94 19.91
CA VAL A 15 26.24 -23.95 19.96
C VAL A 15 24.86 -23.28 20.07
N LEU A 16 24.75 -22.19 20.83
CA LEU A 16 23.52 -21.39 20.91
C LEU A 16 23.19 -20.78 19.55
N GLU A 17 24.15 -20.16 18.86
CA GLU A 17 23.96 -19.61 17.51
C GLU A 17 23.49 -20.66 16.50
N VAL A 18 24.12 -21.84 16.50
CA VAL A 18 23.73 -22.94 15.60
C VAL A 18 22.31 -23.41 15.88
N LYS A 19 21.96 -23.54 17.17
CA LYS A 19 20.62 -23.98 17.60
C LYS A 19 19.56 -22.92 17.29
N GLU A 20 19.88 -21.64 17.44
CA GLU A 20 19.01 -20.53 17.03
C GLU A 20 18.82 -20.50 15.51
N ARG A 21 19.87 -20.76 14.71
CA ARG A 21 19.75 -20.88 13.25
C ARG A 21 18.86 -22.06 12.83
N GLU A 22 18.98 -23.20 13.51
CA GLU A 22 18.12 -24.37 13.26
C GLU A 22 16.65 -24.14 13.66
N ILE A 23 16.41 -23.52 14.83
CA ILE A 23 15.07 -23.17 15.30
C ILE A 23 14.45 -22.13 14.37
N ALA A 24 15.22 -21.12 13.96
CA ALA A 24 14.80 -20.16 12.96
C ALA A 24 14.43 -20.89 11.67
N GLN A 25 15.30 -21.74 11.10
CA GLN A 25 15.02 -22.53 9.88
C GLN A 25 13.73 -23.38 9.99
N LYS A 26 13.40 -23.89 11.17
CA LYS A 26 12.19 -24.68 11.42
C LYS A 26 10.94 -23.84 11.69
N ALA A 27 11.05 -22.53 11.85
CA ALA A 27 9.90 -21.66 12.10
C ALA A 27 9.00 -21.59 10.86
N ASN A 28 7.81 -22.16 10.97
CA ASN A 28 6.84 -22.16 9.88
C ASN A 28 6.25 -20.75 9.68
N LEU A 29 6.65 -20.08 8.59
CA LEU A 29 6.20 -18.73 8.24
C LEU A 29 4.68 -18.60 8.14
N TRP A 30 3.99 -19.66 7.68
CA TRP A 30 2.53 -19.69 7.56
C TRP A 30 1.81 -19.63 8.91
N ARG A 31 2.49 -20.03 10.00
CA ARG A 31 1.96 -19.94 11.37
C ARG A 31 2.34 -18.63 12.07
N ASN A 32 3.20 -17.81 11.46
CA ASN A 32 3.58 -16.51 11.99
C ASN A 32 2.46 -15.51 11.72
N TRP A 33 1.55 -15.33 12.70
CA TRP A 33 0.40 -14.45 12.55
C TRP A 33 0.76 -12.96 12.31
N PRO A 34 1.76 -12.35 12.99
CA PRO A 34 2.23 -11.01 12.64
C PRO A 34 2.62 -10.86 11.16
N LEU A 35 3.33 -11.85 10.60
CA LEU A 35 3.66 -11.85 9.18
C LEU A 35 2.40 -12.00 8.31
N MET A 36 1.59 -13.03 8.56
CA MET A 36 0.43 -13.35 7.71
C MET A 36 -0.64 -12.26 7.74
N SER A 37 -0.92 -11.66 8.90
CA SER A 37 -1.83 -10.51 9.00
C SER A 37 -1.33 -9.32 8.18
N THR A 38 -0.03 -9.02 8.24
CA THR A 38 0.57 -7.93 7.44
C THR A 38 0.51 -8.23 5.93
N ILE A 39 0.71 -9.48 5.52
CA ILE A 39 0.56 -9.91 4.10
C ILE A 39 -0.88 -9.71 3.64
N ILE A 40 -1.89 -10.09 4.43
CA ILE A 40 -3.30 -9.90 4.07
C ILE A 40 -3.62 -8.42 3.89
N VAL A 41 -3.18 -7.55 4.81
CA VAL A 41 -3.36 -6.10 4.69
C VAL A 41 -2.69 -5.57 3.41
N TYR A 42 -1.47 -6.05 3.12
CA TYR A 42 -0.74 -5.69 1.92
C TYR A 42 -1.46 -6.10 0.63
N CYS A 43 -2.05 -7.30 0.60
CA CYS A 43 -2.89 -7.75 -0.52
C CYS A 43 -4.10 -6.83 -0.77
N ILE A 44 -4.79 -6.40 0.29
CA ILE A 44 -5.96 -5.49 0.17
C ILE A 44 -5.55 -4.13 -0.39
N PHE A 45 -4.50 -3.51 0.17
CA PHE A 45 -4.02 -2.22 -0.34
C PHE A 45 -3.45 -2.33 -1.76
N SER A 46 -2.82 -3.45 -2.09
CA SER A 46 -2.29 -3.69 -3.43
C SER A 46 -3.39 -3.86 -4.47
N LEU A 47 -4.48 -4.57 -4.13
CA LEU A 47 -5.68 -4.65 -4.95
C LEU A 47 -6.29 -3.26 -5.16
N GLN A 48 -6.39 -2.47 -4.09
CA GLN A 48 -6.90 -1.11 -4.13
C GLN A 48 -6.05 -0.21 -5.03
N GLU A 49 -4.72 -0.29 -4.92
CA GLU A 49 -3.77 0.49 -5.72
C GLU A 49 -3.94 0.21 -7.22
N ILE A 50 -3.97 -1.07 -7.61
CA ILE A 50 -4.08 -1.42 -9.03
C ILE A 50 -5.46 -1.09 -9.59
N ALA A 51 -6.52 -1.25 -8.79
CA ALA A 51 -7.87 -0.87 -9.20
C ALA A 51 -7.98 0.64 -9.37
N TYR A 52 -7.35 1.43 -8.47
CA TYR A 52 -7.23 2.88 -8.63
C TYR A 52 -6.46 3.23 -9.90
N SER A 53 -5.31 2.62 -10.16
CA SER A 53 -4.49 2.91 -11.36
C SER A 53 -5.26 2.68 -12.66
N GLU A 54 -5.99 1.57 -12.74
CA GLU A 54 -6.84 1.25 -13.88
C GLU A 54 -7.98 2.27 -14.03
N THR A 55 -8.76 2.45 -12.96
CA THR A 55 -9.94 3.32 -12.99
C THR A 55 -9.58 4.78 -13.20
N PHE A 56 -8.47 5.27 -12.64
CA PHE A 56 -7.97 6.62 -12.86
C PHE A 56 -7.69 6.87 -14.34
N SER A 57 -7.02 5.93 -15.01
CA SER A 57 -6.70 6.06 -16.43
C SER A 57 -7.96 6.08 -17.29
N LEU A 58 -8.91 5.17 -17.01
CA LEU A 58 -10.20 5.13 -17.72
C LEU A 58 -11.05 6.38 -17.46
N TRP A 59 -11.09 6.86 -16.22
CA TRP A 59 -11.83 8.05 -15.82
C TRP A 59 -11.24 9.33 -16.40
N ALA A 60 -9.91 9.48 -16.39
CA ALA A 60 -9.25 10.65 -16.93
C ALA A 60 -9.50 10.82 -18.43
N ILE A 61 -9.47 9.72 -19.20
CA ILE A 61 -9.71 9.76 -20.66
C ILE A 61 -11.21 9.95 -20.98
N SER A 62 -12.10 9.50 -20.09
CA SER A 62 -13.55 9.59 -20.32
C SER A 62 -14.04 11.03 -20.52
N ASP A 63 -15.04 11.20 -21.38
CA ASP A 63 -15.60 12.52 -21.68
C ASP A 63 -16.18 13.21 -20.44
N LYS A 64 -16.09 14.55 -20.41
CA LYS A 64 -16.76 15.36 -19.36
C LYS A 64 -18.25 15.11 -19.23
N LYS A 65 -18.95 14.74 -20.32
CA LYS A 65 -20.38 14.37 -20.29
C LYS A 65 -20.67 13.14 -19.43
N PHE A 66 -19.64 12.37 -19.11
CA PHE A 66 -19.69 11.17 -18.28
C PHE A 66 -18.97 11.33 -16.93
N GLY A 67 -18.63 12.56 -16.54
CA GLY A 67 -17.91 12.86 -15.30
C GLY A 67 -16.39 12.62 -15.37
N GLY A 68 -15.83 12.34 -16.55
CA GLY A 68 -14.38 12.22 -16.75
C GLY A 68 -13.69 13.55 -17.03
N LEU A 69 -12.39 13.51 -17.32
CA LEU A 69 -11.57 14.71 -17.53
C LEU A 69 -11.46 15.13 -19.01
N SER A 70 -11.87 14.28 -19.96
CA SER A 70 -11.61 14.43 -21.40
C SER A 70 -10.12 14.59 -21.73
N PHE A 71 -9.24 13.92 -20.98
CA PHE A 71 -7.81 13.94 -21.24
C PHE A 71 -7.43 13.04 -22.41
N SER A 72 -6.39 13.43 -23.14
CA SER A 72 -5.72 12.51 -24.06
C SER A 72 -4.85 11.52 -23.27
N SER A 73 -4.46 10.40 -23.90
CA SER A 73 -3.49 9.49 -23.29
C SER A 73 -2.14 10.16 -23.00
N GLN A 74 -1.78 11.21 -23.74
CA GLN A 74 -0.58 12.00 -23.50
C GLN A 74 -0.70 12.82 -22.21
N ASP A 75 -1.85 13.47 -21.97
CA ASP A 75 -2.09 14.24 -20.74
C ASP A 75 -2.07 13.33 -19.51
N VAL A 76 -2.64 12.12 -19.62
CA VAL A 76 -2.57 11.11 -18.54
C VAL A 76 -1.12 10.70 -18.28
N GLY A 77 -0.35 10.44 -19.35
CA GLY A 77 1.07 10.13 -19.26
C GLY A 77 1.88 11.23 -18.58
N GLU A 78 1.57 12.50 -18.86
CA GLU A 78 2.20 13.65 -18.22
C GLU A 78 1.91 13.69 -16.72
N VAL A 79 0.64 13.58 -16.32
CA VAL A 79 0.25 13.54 -14.90
C VAL A 79 0.94 12.39 -14.16
N LEU A 80 1.00 11.21 -14.77
CA LEU A 80 1.67 10.05 -14.20
C LEU A 80 3.18 10.27 -14.07
N ALA A 81 3.83 10.88 -15.07
CA ALA A 81 5.26 11.20 -15.04
C ALA A 81 5.59 12.22 -13.94
N ILE A 82 4.83 13.30 -13.85
CA ILE A 82 4.97 14.32 -12.79
C ILE A 82 4.78 13.67 -11.40
N SER A 83 3.74 12.83 -11.28
CA SER A 83 3.45 12.13 -10.03
C SER A 83 4.52 11.11 -9.65
N GLY A 84 5.12 10.43 -10.64
CA GLY A 84 6.24 9.52 -10.45
C GLY A 84 7.49 10.24 -9.97
N PHE A 85 7.81 11.39 -10.56
CA PHE A 85 8.90 12.23 -10.09
C PHE A 85 8.67 12.74 -8.65
N GLY A 86 7.46 13.22 -8.35
CA GLY A 86 7.08 13.63 -6.99
C GLY A 86 7.22 12.51 -5.97
N LEU A 87 6.80 11.29 -6.32
CA LEU A 87 6.99 10.09 -5.51
C LEU A 87 8.48 9.81 -5.24
N LEU A 88 9.34 9.91 -6.25
CA LEU A 88 10.78 9.68 -6.07
C LEU A 88 11.39 10.69 -5.09
N VAL A 89 11.05 11.97 -5.24
CA VAL A 89 11.50 13.03 -4.31
C VAL A 89 11.00 12.74 -2.89
N PHE A 90 9.73 12.38 -2.74
CA PHE A 90 9.16 12.02 -1.44
C PHE A 90 9.90 10.83 -0.81
N GLN A 91 10.10 9.75 -1.56
CA GLN A 91 10.69 8.53 -1.04
C GLN A 91 12.14 8.71 -0.60
N LEU A 92 12.93 9.49 -1.36
CA LEU A 92 14.34 9.73 -1.06
C LEU A 92 14.56 10.71 0.09
N LEU A 93 13.75 11.78 0.17
CA LEU A 93 14.02 12.89 1.09
C LEU A 93 13.13 12.88 2.34
N PHE A 94 11.87 12.43 2.23
CA PHE A 94 10.85 12.66 3.25
C PHE A 94 10.40 11.38 3.95
N TYR A 95 10.28 10.26 3.23
CA TYR A 95 9.76 9.02 3.82
C TYR A 95 10.61 8.55 5.01
N GLN A 96 11.94 8.50 4.87
CA GLN A 96 12.84 8.04 5.94
C GLN A 96 12.73 8.88 7.22
N PRO A 97 12.82 10.23 7.19
CA PRO A 97 12.59 11.05 8.38
C PRO A 97 11.22 10.82 9.03
N ILE A 98 10.16 10.74 8.23
CA ILE A 98 8.79 10.56 8.72
C ILE A 98 8.63 9.19 9.40
N GLU A 99 9.12 8.13 8.77
CA GLU A 99 9.05 6.77 9.30
C GLU A 99 9.85 6.62 10.60
N ARG A 100 11.05 7.21 10.68
CA ARG A 100 11.83 7.19 11.93
C ARG A 100 11.15 7.91 13.09
N PHE A 101 10.38 8.96 12.80
CA PHE A 101 9.70 9.75 13.82
C PHE A 101 8.38 9.10 14.30
N LEU A 102 7.56 8.60 13.37
CA LEU A 102 6.22 8.09 13.67
C LEU A 102 6.15 6.56 13.82
N GLY A 103 7.10 5.84 13.21
CA GLY A 103 7.07 4.40 13.04
C GLY A 103 6.15 3.95 11.89
N PRO A 104 6.37 2.75 11.35
CA PRO A 104 5.75 2.29 10.10
C PRO A 104 4.23 2.14 10.21
N ILE A 105 3.71 1.71 11.37
CA ILE A 105 2.26 1.50 11.57
C ILE A 105 1.50 2.83 11.54
N VAL A 106 2.04 3.84 12.21
CA VAL A 106 1.40 5.15 12.31
C VAL A 106 1.42 5.83 10.94
N VAL A 107 2.55 5.75 10.22
CA VAL A 107 2.63 6.21 8.82
C VAL A 107 1.61 5.52 7.94
N THR A 108 1.56 4.18 7.94
CA THR A 108 0.57 3.42 7.14
C THR A 108 -0.87 3.85 7.45
N ARG A 109 -1.21 4.03 8.73
CA ARG A 109 -2.56 4.45 9.15
C ARG A 109 -2.90 5.86 8.71
N PHE A 110 -2.02 6.83 8.93
CA PHE A 110 -2.24 8.20 8.48
C PHE A 110 -2.34 8.28 6.97
N SER A 111 -1.44 7.60 6.25
CA SER A 111 -1.47 7.58 4.79
C SER A 111 -2.78 6.98 4.28
N ALA A 112 -3.25 5.90 4.90
CA ALA A 112 -4.52 5.28 4.53
C ALA A 112 -5.73 6.17 4.88
N ALA A 113 -5.72 6.83 6.05
CA ALA A 113 -6.78 7.72 6.49
C ALA A 113 -6.90 8.98 5.62
N ILE A 114 -5.77 9.60 5.23
CA ILE A 114 -5.73 10.78 4.36
C ILE A 114 -6.10 10.43 2.91
N SER A 115 -5.80 9.20 2.47
CA SER A 115 -6.16 8.73 1.12
C SER A 115 -7.68 8.71 0.88
N ILE A 116 -8.48 8.51 1.93
CA ILE A 116 -9.96 8.42 1.83
C ILE A 116 -10.59 9.78 1.43
N PRO A 117 -10.40 10.87 2.19
CA PRO A 117 -10.92 12.17 1.79
C PRO A 117 -10.30 12.62 0.47
N LEU A 118 -9.02 12.33 0.21
CA LEU A 118 -8.38 12.65 -1.06
C LEU A 118 -9.13 12.01 -2.25
N LEU A 119 -9.37 10.70 -2.24
CA LEU A 119 -10.14 10.03 -3.30
C LEU A 119 -11.55 10.58 -3.42
N SER A 120 -12.16 10.97 -2.31
CA SER A 120 -13.50 11.57 -2.30
C SER A 120 -13.54 12.92 -3.02
N THR A 121 -12.40 13.61 -3.20
CA THR A 121 -12.33 14.86 -3.96
C THR A 121 -12.35 14.69 -5.48
N TYR A 122 -12.05 13.50 -6.01
CA TYR A 122 -11.83 13.30 -7.44
C TYR A 122 -13.05 13.64 -8.32
N PRO A 123 -14.29 13.24 -7.96
CA PRO A 123 -15.48 13.66 -8.70
C PRO A 123 -15.63 15.19 -8.79
N TYR A 124 -15.23 15.91 -7.72
CA TYR A 124 -15.27 17.37 -7.70
C TYR A 124 -14.13 18.00 -8.51
N ILE A 125 -12.96 17.35 -8.57
CA ILE A 125 -11.86 17.77 -9.45
C ILE A 125 -12.32 17.71 -10.92
N ALA A 126 -13.13 16.72 -11.32
CA ALA A 126 -13.68 16.64 -12.68
C ALA A 126 -14.58 17.82 -13.06
N MET A 127 -15.17 18.52 -12.08
CA MET A 127 -15.97 19.72 -12.33
C MET A 127 -15.12 20.95 -12.70
N LEU A 128 -13.81 20.89 -12.48
CA LEU A 128 -12.87 21.96 -12.83
C LEU A 128 -12.56 21.96 -14.33
N SER A 129 -11.98 23.06 -14.80
CA SER A 129 -11.55 23.21 -16.20
C SER A 129 -10.25 24.01 -16.31
N GLY A 130 -9.59 23.88 -17.46
CA GLY A 130 -8.35 24.60 -17.77
C GLY A 130 -7.24 24.35 -16.75
N ILE A 131 -6.47 25.41 -16.46
CA ILE A 131 -5.27 25.35 -15.61
C ILE A 131 -5.60 24.85 -14.20
N THR A 132 -6.74 25.24 -13.63
CA THR A 132 -7.14 24.82 -12.28
C THR A 132 -7.33 23.30 -12.19
N LEU A 133 -7.90 22.67 -13.22
CA LEU A 133 -8.01 21.22 -13.30
C LEU A 133 -6.63 20.56 -13.33
N HIS A 134 -5.73 21.02 -14.21
CA HIS A 134 -4.38 20.47 -14.33
C HIS A 134 -3.58 20.60 -13.02
N LEU A 135 -3.68 21.74 -12.32
CA LEU A 135 -3.02 21.92 -11.03
C LEU A 135 -3.60 20.99 -9.97
N ALA A 136 -4.94 20.95 -9.84
CA ALA A 136 -5.61 20.13 -8.85
C ALA A 136 -5.33 18.64 -9.05
N ILE A 137 -5.40 18.14 -10.29
CA ILE A 137 -5.20 16.72 -10.57
C ILE A 137 -3.73 16.30 -10.38
N ASN A 138 -2.76 17.15 -10.77
CA ASN A 138 -1.35 16.86 -10.52
C ASN A 138 -1.04 16.82 -9.03
N PHE A 139 -1.54 17.80 -8.26
CA PHE A 139 -1.36 17.79 -6.81
C PHE A 139 -2.00 16.57 -6.15
N ALA A 140 -3.25 16.27 -6.53
CA ALA A 140 -3.97 15.11 -6.03
C ALA A 140 -3.24 13.80 -6.37
N SER A 141 -2.73 13.67 -7.59
CA SER A 141 -2.01 12.48 -8.06
C SER A 141 -0.65 12.30 -7.38
N ILE A 142 0.13 13.38 -7.20
CA ILE A 142 1.39 13.34 -6.41
C ILE A 142 1.10 12.90 -4.98
N LEU A 143 0.11 13.53 -4.33
CA LEU A 143 -0.25 13.22 -2.95
C LEU A 143 -0.74 11.78 -2.83
N ARG A 144 -1.59 11.33 -3.76
CA ARG A 144 -2.11 9.97 -3.81
C ARG A 144 -0.99 8.94 -3.96
N ASN A 145 -0.06 9.14 -4.87
CA ASN A 145 1.09 8.25 -5.07
C ASN A 145 1.98 8.20 -3.82
N THR A 146 2.22 9.36 -3.19
CA THR A 146 2.99 9.50 -1.97
C THR A 146 2.36 8.73 -0.79
N LEU A 147 1.04 8.82 -0.64
CA LEU A 147 0.30 8.07 0.38
C LEU A 147 0.31 6.57 0.09
N SER A 148 0.12 6.17 -1.17
CA SER A 148 0.16 4.75 -1.60
C SER A 148 1.52 4.11 -1.30
N VAL A 149 2.62 4.75 -1.72
CA VAL A 149 3.97 4.22 -1.47
C VAL A 149 4.30 4.17 0.01
N SER A 150 3.80 5.12 0.80
CA SER A 150 3.98 5.12 2.26
C SER A 150 3.29 3.93 2.92
N ILE A 151 2.09 3.57 2.47
CA ILE A 151 1.36 2.38 2.94
C ILE A 151 2.16 1.12 2.59
N VAL A 152 2.54 0.96 1.32
CA VAL A 152 3.26 -0.21 0.83
C VAL A 152 4.60 -0.38 1.56
N THR A 153 5.38 0.70 1.66
CA THR A 153 6.69 0.67 2.32
C THR A 153 6.55 0.34 3.80
N GLY A 154 5.58 0.93 4.51
CA GLY A 154 5.32 0.63 5.92
C GLY A 154 4.96 -0.85 6.14
N LEU A 155 4.16 -1.44 5.25
CA LEU A 155 3.81 -2.86 5.31
C LEU A 155 5.00 -3.77 5.02
N PHE A 156 5.88 -3.41 4.07
CA PHE A 156 7.12 -4.14 3.85
C PHE A 156 8.04 -4.11 5.08
N ILE A 157 8.17 -2.96 5.75
CA ILE A 157 8.94 -2.86 7.00
C ILE A 157 8.34 -3.80 8.05
N LEU A 158 7.02 -3.82 8.21
CA LEU A 158 6.34 -4.69 9.16
C LEU A 158 6.52 -6.18 8.86
N GLN A 159 6.45 -6.59 7.59
CA GLN A 159 6.72 -7.97 7.17
C GLN A 159 8.16 -8.39 7.52
N ASN A 160 9.14 -7.51 7.23
CA ASN A 160 10.55 -7.78 7.52
C ASN A 160 10.87 -7.78 9.02
N ASN A 161 10.13 -7.02 9.82
CA ASN A 161 10.24 -7.01 11.29
C ASN A 161 9.54 -8.20 11.94
N ALA A 162 8.60 -8.85 11.25
CA ALA A 162 7.89 -10.02 11.75
C ALA A 162 8.71 -11.33 11.66
N VAL A 163 9.87 -11.31 10.98
CA VAL A 163 10.70 -12.51 10.77
C VAL A 163 12.19 -12.23 11.02
N PRO A 164 12.96 -13.24 11.46
CA PRO A 164 14.41 -13.16 11.49
C PRO A 164 15.00 -12.91 10.09
N GLN A 165 16.20 -12.31 10.04
CA GLN A 165 16.86 -11.95 8.78
C GLN A 165 17.03 -13.13 7.82
N SER A 166 17.31 -14.34 8.32
CA SER A 166 17.45 -15.57 7.53
C SER A 166 16.18 -15.96 6.76
N HIS A 167 15.01 -15.48 7.20
CA HIS A 167 13.71 -15.80 6.61
C HIS A 167 13.09 -14.67 5.78
N ARG A 168 13.70 -13.48 5.79
CA ARG A 168 13.14 -12.31 5.06
C ARG A 168 12.95 -12.57 3.58
N ALA A 169 13.87 -13.32 2.94
CA ALA A 169 13.74 -13.68 1.54
C ALA A 169 12.49 -14.52 1.26
N ALA A 170 12.27 -15.58 2.05
CA ALA A 170 11.10 -16.45 1.91
C ALA A 170 9.80 -15.71 2.27
N ALA A 171 9.80 -14.91 3.33
CA ALA A 171 8.65 -14.10 3.74
C ALA A 171 8.24 -13.09 2.66
N ASN A 172 9.21 -12.36 2.08
CA ASN A 172 8.96 -11.45 0.97
C ASN A 172 8.50 -12.20 -0.29
N GLY A 173 9.03 -13.40 -0.56
CA GLY A 173 8.58 -14.24 -1.67
C GLY A 173 7.11 -14.66 -1.55
N ILE A 174 6.67 -15.08 -0.36
CA ILE A 174 5.27 -15.40 -0.06
C ILE A 174 4.41 -14.15 -0.21
N SER A 175 4.83 -13.04 0.38
CA SER A 175 4.13 -11.76 0.34
C SER A 175 3.91 -11.25 -1.08
N LEU A 176 4.96 -11.21 -1.90
CA LEU A 176 4.91 -10.78 -3.29
C LEU A 176 4.01 -11.70 -4.12
N SER A 177 4.10 -13.01 -3.91
CA SER A 177 3.25 -13.97 -4.63
C SER A 177 1.77 -13.77 -4.29
N ALA A 178 1.42 -13.65 -3.00
CA ALA A 178 0.06 -13.41 -2.55
C ALA A 178 -0.48 -12.06 -3.07
N MET A 179 0.33 -11.01 -2.99
CA MET A 179 0.00 -9.69 -3.50
C MET A 179 -0.22 -9.66 -5.01
N SER A 180 0.62 -10.36 -5.79
CA SER A 180 0.46 -10.46 -7.25
C SER A 180 -0.85 -11.13 -7.64
N VAL A 181 -1.27 -12.19 -6.93
CA VAL A 181 -2.58 -12.83 -7.16
C VAL A 181 -3.72 -11.83 -6.96
N PHE A 182 -3.66 -11.02 -5.90
CA PHE A 182 -4.67 -9.99 -5.65
C PHE A 182 -4.64 -8.90 -6.73
N LYS A 183 -3.45 -8.44 -7.12
CA LYS A 183 -3.30 -7.44 -8.19
C LYS A 183 -3.86 -7.93 -9.53
N ALA A 184 -3.80 -9.23 -9.84
CA ALA A 184 -4.29 -9.78 -11.10
C ALA A 184 -5.78 -9.49 -11.35
N PHE A 185 -6.60 -9.45 -10.29
CA PHE A 185 -8.03 -9.16 -10.39
C PHE A 185 -8.36 -7.67 -10.47
N GLY A 186 -7.41 -6.81 -10.09
CA GLY A 186 -7.59 -5.37 -9.99
C GLY A 186 -8.08 -4.69 -11.27
N PRO A 187 -7.39 -4.87 -12.42
CA PRO A 187 -7.81 -4.26 -13.68
C PRO A 187 -9.20 -4.73 -14.14
N ALA A 188 -9.47 -6.03 -14.06
CA ALA A 188 -10.78 -6.58 -14.44
C ALA A 188 -11.91 -6.03 -13.55
N GLY A 189 -11.69 -5.98 -12.23
CA GLY A 189 -12.64 -5.42 -11.27
C GLY A 189 -12.84 -3.92 -11.42
N GLY A 190 -11.74 -3.17 -11.58
CA GLY A 190 -11.74 -1.72 -11.78
C GLY A 190 -12.43 -1.33 -13.10
N GLY A 191 -12.11 -2.00 -14.19
CA GLY A 191 -12.74 -1.78 -15.49
C GLY A 191 -14.24 -2.14 -15.49
N ALA A 192 -14.63 -3.25 -14.85
CA ALA A 192 -16.03 -3.62 -14.70
C ALA A 192 -16.82 -2.61 -13.86
N LEU A 193 -16.24 -2.18 -12.72
CA LEU A 193 -16.81 -1.13 -11.86
C LEU A 193 -16.98 0.18 -12.63
N PHE A 194 -15.95 0.59 -13.38
CA PHE A 194 -16.00 1.80 -14.20
C PHE A 194 -17.07 1.70 -15.29
N SER A 195 -17.14 0.58 -16.01
CA SER A 195 -18.18 0.35 -17.03
C SER A 195 -19.59 0.38 -16.44
N TRP A 196 -19.77 -0.15 -15.23
CA TRP A 196 -21.05 -0.10 -14.53
C TRP A 196 -21.43 1.34 -14.11
N ALA A 197 -20.47 2.09 -13.56
CA ALA A 197 -20.62 3.51 -13.25
C ALA A 197 -21.06 4.31 -14.48
N GLN A 198 -20.42 4.08 -15.63
CA GLN A 198 -20.73 4.76 -16.89
C GLN A 198 -22.17 4.55 -17.37
N LYS A 199 -22.81 3.42 -17.04
CA LYS A 199 -24.21 3.14 -17.39
C LYS A 199 -25.22 3.82 -16.45
N ARG A 200 -24.78 4.46 -15.36
CA ARG A 200 -25.64 4.97 -14.27
C ARG A 200 -25.40 6.44 -13.94
N GLN A 201 -25.14 7.25 -14.96
CA GLN A 201 -24.87 8.69 -14.81
C GLN A 201 -26.02 9.48 -14.14
N VAL A 202 -27.26 9.05 -14.33
CA VAL A 202 -28.46 9.73 -13.81
C VAL A 202 -29.06 9.08 -12.55
N ALA A 203 -28.30 8.24 -11.86
CA ALA A 203 -28.79 7.57 -10.66
C ALA A 203 -28.93 8.54 -9.47
N ALA A 204 -29.99 8.37 -8.65
CA ALA A 204 -30.21 9.21 -7.48
C ALA A 204 -29.22 8.97 -6.33
N PHE A 205 -28.56 7.81 -6.31
CA PHE A 205 -27.58 7.43 -5.30
C PHE A 205 -26.30 6.96 -5.98
N LEU A 206 -25.17 7.59 -5.64
CA LEU A 206 -23.84 7.35 -6.23
C LEU A 206 -23.88 7.34 -7.79
N PRO A 207 -24.24 8.46 -8.44
CA PRO A 207 -24.22 8.57 -9.89
C PRO A 207 -22.80 8.46 -10.45
N GLY A 208 -22.67 7.76 -11.58
CA GLY A 208 -21.47 7.79 -12.40
C GLY A 208 -20.18 7.50 -11.64
N ASP A 209 -19.22 8.41 -11.75
CA ASP A 209 -17.89 8.36 -11.16
C ASP A 209 -17.89 8.31 -9.62
N GLN A 210 -18.89 8.88 -8.95
CA GLN A 210 -19.01 8.82 -7.49
C GLN A 210 -19.04 7.39 -6.97
N LEU A 211 -19.66 6.47 -7.72
CA LEU A 211 -19.68 5.04 -7.39
C LEU A 211 -18.29 4.43 -7.42
N VAL A 212 -17.47 4.80 -8.40
CA VAL A 212 -16.10 4.30 -8.57
C VAL A 212 -15.26 4.70 -7.36
N PHE A 213 -15.22 6.00 -7.05
CA PHE A 213 -14.43 6.50 -5.93
C PHE A 213 -15.00 6.07 -4.58
N PHE A 214 -16.31 5.87 -4.45
CA PHE A 214 -16.92 5.28 -3.26
C PHE A 214 -16.44 3.84 -3.02
N VAL A 215 -16.46 2.98 -4.04
CA VAL A 215 -15.99 1.59 -3.90
C VAL A 215 -14.50 1.54 -3.61
N LEU A 216 -13.69 2.36 -4.28
CA LEU A 216 -12.26 2.49 -3.97
C LEU A 216 -12.02 2.94 -2.52
N ASN A 217 -12.83 3.88 -2.03
CA ASN A 217 -12.80 4.32 -0.63
C ASN A 217 -13.24 3.23 0.34
N ALA A 218 -14.24 2.42 -0.01
CA ALA A 218 -14.67 1.30 0.82
C ALA A 218 -13.55 0.26 0.98
N ILE A 219 -12.86 -0.09 -0.11
CA ILE A 219 -11.69 -0.99 -0.05
C ILE A 219 -10.56 -0.37 0.77
N GLN A 220 -10.28 0.92 0.57
CA GLN A 220 -9.28 1.67 1.34
C GLN A 220 -9.61 1.68 2.84
N PHE A 221 -10.88 1.88 3.19
CA PHE A 221 -11.36 1.90 4.56
C PHE A 221 -11.29 0.52 5.21
N ILE A 222 -11.63 -0.55 4.49
CA ILE A 222 -11.42 -1.93 4.95
C ILE A 222 -9.93 -2.16 5.23
N GLY A 223 -9.05 -1.78 4.30
CA GLY A 223 -7.60 -1.85 4.50
C GLY A 223 -7.15 -1.12 5.76
N LEU A 224 -7.64 0.10 5.98
CA LEU A 224 -7.37 0.89 7.18
C LEU A 224 -7.85 0.17 8.45
N LEU A 225 -9.08 -0.34 8.48
CA LEU A 225 -9.62 -1.07 9.63
C LEU A 225 -8.76 -2.29 9.98
N LEU A 226 -8.31 -3.04 8.97
CA LEU A 226 -7.44 -4.20 9.16
C LEU A 226 -6.06 -3.83 9.74
N THR A 227 -5.63 -2.57 9.65
CA THR A 227 -4.39 -2.13 10.33
C THR A 227 -4.52 -2.02 11.84
N PHE A 228 -5.72 -2.08 12.41
CA PHE A 228 -5.96 -1.96 13.84
C PHE A 228 -5.99 -3.34 14.53
N LYS A 229 -5.78 -3.34 15.85
CA LYS A 229 -5.98 -4.54 16.67
C LYS A 229 -7.47 -4.92 16.66
N PRO A 230 -7.82 -6.21 16.67
CA PRO A 230 -6.93 -7.36 16.89
C PRO A 230 -6.27 -7.93 15.62
N PHE A 231 -6.54 -7.39 14.43
CA PHE A 231 -6.12 -8.01 13.18
C PHE A 231 -4.62 -7.92 12.93
N LEU A 232 -4.10 -6.69 12.80
CA LEU A 232 -2.66 -6.47 12.58
C LEU A 232 -1.92 -6.69 13.90
N ALA A 233 -1.32 -7.88 14.03
CA ALA A 233 -0.52 -8.24 15.18
C ALA A 233 0.90 -7.68 15.04
N GLN A 234 1.40 -7.07 16.11
CA GLN A 234 2.79 -6.65 16.17
C GLN A 234 3.67 -7.81 16.62
N PRO A 235 4.90 -7.93 16.09
CA PRO A 235 5.89 -8.84 16.67
C PRO A 235 6.10 -8.47 18.14
N HIS A 236 6.15 -9.46 19.03
CA HIS A 236 6.57 -9.21 20.41
C HIS A 236 8.04 -8.78 20.38
N VAL A 237 8.28 -7.47 20.47
CA VAL A 237 9.61 -6.95 20.72
C VAL A 237 9.90 -7.25 22.19
N ASN A 238 10.64 -8.33 22.44
CA ASN A 238 11.33 -8.46 23.72
C ASN A 238 12.36 -7.32 23.74
N VAL A 239 12.00 -6.24 24.42
CA VAL A 239 12.97 -5.22 24.82
C VAL A 239 13.83 -5.92 25.88
N ALA A 240 14.98 -6.45 25.44
CA ALA A 240 16.07 -6.87 26.31
C ALA A 240 16.90 -5.64 26.68
#